data_AF-A0A8I1TS15-F1
#
_entry.id   AF-A0A8I1TS15-F1
#
_cell.length_a   1.000
_cell.length_b   1.000
_cell.length_c   1.000
_cell.angle_alpha   90.00
_cell.angle_beta   90.00
_cell.angle_gamma   90.00
#
_symmetry.space_group_name_H-M   'P 1'
#
loop_
_entity.id
_entity.type
_entity.pdbx_description
1 polymer ?
#
loop_
_entity_poly.entity_id
_entity_poly.type
_entity_poly.pdbx_seq_one_letter_code
_entity_poly.pdbx_strand_id
1 'polypeptide(L)'
;MAEYVVYMRQQDGRIERVDYAFANYPDGPVQFYVYEEQLMGFPESKVFWAAHSGPSLGIAPLVPCTNSANTADHPGSSSSGTPPAPGS
;
A
#
# COMPACT_ATOMS: atom_id res chain seq x y z
N MET A 1 -7.99 -1.06 -14.80
CA MET A 1 -7.14 -2.27 -14.85
C MET A 1 -6.36 -2.28 -13.55
N ALA A 2 -6.44 -3.36 -12.77
CA ALA A 2 -5.66 -3.49 -11.55
C ALA A 2 -4.41 -4.31 -11.88
N GLU A 3 -3.24 -3.69 -11.68
CA GLU A 3 -1.96 -4.36 -11.80
C GLU A 3 -1.57 -4.95 -10.45
N TYR A 4 -1.03 -6.16 -10.47
CA TYR A 4 -0.60 -6.86 -9.28
C TYR A 4 0.87 -7.23 -9.42
N VAL A 5 1.62 -7.11 -8.34
CA VAL A 5 2.96 -7.66 -8.23
C VAL A 5 2.89 -9.05 -7.62
N VAL A 6 3.75 -9.95 -8.10
CA VAL A 6 3.81 -11.34 -7.63
C VAL A 6 4.77 -11.47 -6.46
N TYR A 7 4.37 -12.28 -5.49
CA TYR A 7 5.14 -12.68 -4.33
C TYR A 7 5.31 -14.19 -4.29
N MET A 8 6.44 -14.66 -3.75
CA MET A 8 6.70 -16.07 -3.46
C MET A 8 6.91 -16.24 -1.96
N ARG A 9 6.12 -17.11 -1.34
CA ARG A 9 6.41 -17.62 0.01
C ARG A 9 7.16 -18.92 -0.14
N GLN A 10 8.31 -19.03 0.52
CA GLN A 10 9.12 -20.25 0.57
C GLN A 10 8.66 -21.19 1.69
N GLN A 11 9.20 -22.41 1.71
CA GLN A 11 8.86 -23.42 2.72
C GLN A 11 9.24 -23.00 4.14
N ASP A 12 10.31 -22.21 4.31
CA ASP A 12 10.73 -21.66 5.60
C ASP A 12 9.90 -20.44 6.04
N GLY A 13 8.94 -20.00 5.22
CA GLY A 13 8.08 -18.85 5.49
C GLY A 13 8.65 -17.52 5.01
N ARG A 14 9.86 -17.49 4.46
CA ARG A 14 10.42 -16.30 3.84
C ARG A 14 9.61 -15.88 2.62
N ILE A 15 9.34 -14.58 2.53
CA ILE A 15 8.55 -13.97 1.47
C ILE A 15 9.48 -13.14 0.59
N GLU A 16 9.39 -13.33 -0.72
CA GLU A 16 10.17 -12.60 -1.72
C GLU A 16 9.23 -11.94 -2.72
N ARG A 17 9.48 -10.66 -3.01
CA ARG A 17 8.80 -9.88 -4.05
C ARG A 17 9.46 -10.19 -5.38
N VAL A 18 8.68 -10.50 -6.40
CA VAL A 18 9.18 -10.82 -7.75
C VAL A 18 8.96 -9.61 -8.64
N ASP A 19 9.89 -8.66 -8.59
CA ASP A 19 9.76 -7.33 -9.22
C ASP A 19 9.61 -7.35 -10.75
N TYR A 20 9.94 -8.46 -11.42
CA TYR A 20 9.80 -8.61 -12.87
C TYR A 20 8.50 -9.32 -13.29
N ALA A 21 7.70 -9.78 -12.35
CA ALA A 21 6.46 -10.51 -12.60
C ALA A 21 5.25 -9.65 -12.20
N PHE A 22 4.63 -9.04 -13.22
CA PHE A 22 3.39 -8.29 -13.09
C PHE A 22 2.23 -9.11 -13.63
N ALA A 23 1.17 -9.24 -12.84
CA ALA A 23 -0.06 -9.89 -13.24
C ALA A 23 -1.14 -8.83 -13.48
N ASN A 24 -1.70 -8.83 -14.68
CA ASN A 24 -2.80 -7.94 -15.04
C ASN A 24 -4.12 -8.70 -14.91
N TYR A 25 -4.93 -8.33 -13.91
CA TYR A 25 -6.24 -8.92 -13.71
C TYR A 25 -7.32 -7.85 -13.85
N PRO A 26 -8.06 -7.82 -14.98
CA PRO A 26 -9.09 -6.81 -15.21
C PRO A 26 -10.27 -6.91 -14.23
N ASP A 27 -10.58 -8.11 -13.73
CA ASP A 27 -11.73 -8.41 -12.87
C ASP A 27 -11.39 -8.63 -11.39
N GLY A 28 -10.17 -8.28 -10.96
CA GLY A 28 -9.71 -8.46 -9.57
C GLY A 28 -8.95 -9.77 -9.31
N PRO A 29 -8.56 -10.06 -8.06
CA PRO A 29 -7.80 -11.27 -7.74
C PRO A 29 -8.56 -12.50 -8.19
N VAL A 30 -7.89 -13.38 -8.95
CA VAL A 30 -8.48 -14.62 -9.46
C VAL A 30 -8.98 -15.46 -8.27
N GLN A 31 -10.08 -16.18 -8.44
CA GLN A 31 -10.71 -17.06 -7.42
C GLN A 31 -9.77 -18.07 -6.74
N PHE A 32 -8.52 -18.20 -7.22
CA PHE A 32 -7.48 -19.04 -6.64
C PHE A 32 -6.70 -18.36 -5.50
N TYR A 33 -6.68 -17.03 -5.40
CA TYR A 33 -5.94 -16.27 -4.36
C TYR A 33 -6.88 -15.84 -3.23
N VAL A 34 -7.28 -16.80 -2.39
CA VAL A 34 -8.33 -16.61 -1.38
C VAL A 34 -7.78 -16.23 0.00
N TYR A 35 -6.49 -16.42 0.25
CA TYR A 35 -5.90 -16.24 1.57
C TYR A 35 -5.22 -14.89 1.69
N GLU A 36 -5.84 -13.95 2.38
CA GLU A 36 -5.27 -12.62 2.62
C GLU A 36 -4.25 -12.66 3.77
N GLU A 37 -3.09 -12.02 3.57
CA GLU A 37 -2.07 -11.82 4.58
C GLU A 37 -1.52 -10.38 4.53
N GLN A 38 -1.28 -9.79 5.69
CA GLN A 38 -0.71 -8.45 5.81
C GLN A 38 0.82 -8.54 5.84
N LEU A 39 1.47 -7.91 4.87
CA LEU A 39 2.92 -7.87 4.77
C LEU A 39 3.48 -6.65 5.51
N MET A 40 4.53 -6.88 6.31
CA MET A 40 5.27 -5.83 7.02
C MET A 40 6.64 -5.65 6.38
N GLY A 41 7.04 -4.40 6.11
CA GLY A 41 8.34 -4.08 5.50
C GLY A 41 8.39 -4.16 3.98
N PHE A 42 7.25 -4.35 3.31
CA PHE A 42 7.11 -4.32 1.86
C PHE A 42 6.35 -3.05 1.42
N PRO A 43 6.53 -2.60 0.16
CA PRO A 43 5.79 -1.46 -0.37
C PRO A 43 4.28 -1.71 -0.44
N GLU A 44 3.88 -2.96 -0.63
CA GLU A 44 2.48 -3.37 -0.57
C GLU A 44 2.12 -3.91 0.81
N SER A 45 1.05 -3.37 1.41
CA SER A 45 0.63 -3.75 2.76
C SER A 45 -0.16 -5.06 2.83
N LYS A 46 -0.60 -5.61 1.70
CA LYS A 46 -1.51 -6.75 1.64
C LYS A 46 -1.19 -7.63 0.45
N VAL A 47 -1.15 -8.94 0.68
CA VAL A 47 -0.97 -9.96 -0.35
C VAL A 47 -2.07 -11.02 -0.25
N PHE A 48 -2.48 -11.54 -1.40
CA PHE A 48 -3.44 -12.63 -1.52
C PHE A 48 -2.71 -13.88 -1.98
N TRP A 49 -2.67 -14.92 -1.15
CA TRP A 49 -1.99 -16.19 -1.40
C TRP A 49 -2.91 -17.23 -2.04
N ALA A 50 -2.32 -18.07 -2.88
CA ALA A 50 -3.00 -19.23 -3.47
C ALA A 50 -3.22 -20.37 -2.46
N ALA A 51 -2.39 -20.44 -1.41
CA ALA A 51 -2.48 -21.43 -0.35
C ALA A 51 -2.30 -20.80 1.03
N HIS A 52 -2.97 -21.37 2.03
CA HIS A 52 -2.95 -20.86 3.41
C HIS A 52 -1.55 -20.90 4.03
N SER A 53 -0.80 -21.99 3.84
CA SER A 53 0.54 -22.18 4.41
C SER A 53 1.48 -22.91 3.44
N GLY A 54 2.78 -22.89 3.76
CA GLY A 54 3.82 -23.52 2.94
C GLY A 54 4.17 -22.72 1.67
N PRO A 55 4.92 -23.34 0.75
CA PRO A 55 5.36 -22.68 -0.47
C PRO A 55 4.17 -22.30 -1.35
N SER A 56 4.04 -21.01 -1.67
CA SER A 56 2.88 -20.50 -2.39
C SER A 56 3.18 -19.23 -3.16
N LEU A 57 2.37 -18.99 -4.20
CA LEU A 57 2.37 -17.73 -4.93
C LEU A 57 1.34 -16.79 -4.32
N GLY A 58 1.72 -15.52 -4.21
CA GLY A 58 0.87 -14.44 -3.75
C GLY A 58 0.81 -13.32 -4.77
N ILE A 59 -0.27 -12.56 -4.75
CA ILE A 59 -0.42 -11.34 -5.53
C ILE A 59 -0.77 -10.17 -4.61
N ALA A 60 -0.11 -9.03 -4.80
CA ALA A 60 -0.44 -7.81 -4.08
C ALA A 60 -0.85 -6.74 -5.10
N PRO A 61 -1.94 -5.99 -4.85
CA PRO A 61 -2.32 -4.90 -5.73
C PRO A 61 -1.24 -3.83 -5.68
N LEU A 62 -0.75 -3.44 -6.85
CA LEU A 62 0.02 -2.21 -6.99
C LEU A 62 -0.97 -1.07 -6.82
N VAL A 63 -1.15 -0.63 -5.58
CA VAL A 63 -1.84 0.64 -5.34
C VAL A 63 -1.05 1.70 -6.10
N PRO A 64 -1.64 2.39 -7.10
CA PRO A 64 -0.98 3.54 -7.66
C PRO A 64 -0.75 4.50 -6.50
N CYS A 65 0.49 4.94 -6.32
CA CYS A 65 0.83 5.98 -5.38
C CYS A 65 0.05 7.24 -5.78
N THR A 66 -1.22 7.36 -5.39
CA THR A 66 -1.94 8.63 -5.47
C THR A 66 -1.41 9.47 -4.33
N ASN A 67 -0.22 10.03 -4.55
CA ASN A 67 0.37 11.20 -3.92
C ASN A 67 -0.27 11.60 -2.58
N SER A 68 -0.20 10.73 -1.55
CA SER A 68 -0.66 11.06 -0.20
C SER A 68 0.46 11.79 0.54
N ALA A 69 0.93 12.88 -0.08
CA ALA A 69 1.96 13.76 0.46
C ALA A 69 1.66 15.21 0.05
N ASN A 70 0.41 15.66 0.22
CA ASN A 70 0.13 17.09 0.21
C ASN A 70 -1.08 17.51 1.05
N THR A 71 -1.34 16.90 2.22
CA THR A 71 -2.22 17.52 3.23
C THR A 71 -1.93 16.96 4.63
N ALA A 72 -0.86 17.45 5.24
CA ALA A 72 -0.57 17.50 6.68
C ALA A 72 0.89 17.90 6.74
N ASP A 73 1.37 18.91 7.46
CA ASP A 73 0.85 19.68 8.57
C ASP A 73 1.92 20.78 8.71
N HIS A 74 1.54 22.06 8.65
CA HIS A 74 2.38 23.08 9.30
C HIS A 74 1.67 23.41 10.61
N PRO A 75 2.20 22.97 11.76
CA PRO A 75 1.69 23.36 13.06
C PRO A 75 2.29 24.72 13.39
N GLY A 76 1.43 25.72 13.53
CA GLY A 76 1.87 27.09 13.78
C GLY A 76 0.76 27.92 14.40
N SER A 77 0.36 27.55 15.61
CA SER A 77 -0.32 28.47 16.53
C SER A 77 0.48 29.77 16.64
N SER A 78 -0.14 30.92 16.35
CA SER A 78 0.15 32.20 17.01
C SER A 78 -0.92 33.23 16.67
N SER A 79 -1.82 33.42 17.63
CA SER A 79 -2.61 34.61 17.86
C SER A 79 -1.78 35.88 17.62
N SER A 80 -2.28 36.81 16.81
CA SER A 80 -1.83 38.20 16.87
C SER A 80 -3.06 39.10 16.73
N GLY A 81 -3.38 39.75 17.86
CA GLY A 81 -4.46 40.70 17.95
C GLY A 81 -4.17 41.94 17.12
N THR A 82 -5.24 42.47 16.51
CA THR A 82 -5.28 43.76 15.85
C THR A 82 -4.95 44.87 16.85
N PRO A 83 -3.97 45.76 16.61
CA PRO A 83 -3.87 47.00 17.37
C PRO A 83 -4.95 47.99 16.89
N PRO A 84 -5.51 48.85 17.78
CA PRO A 84 -6.50 49.84 17.38
C PRO A 84 -5.86 50.97 16.55
N ALA A 85 -6.62 51.51 15.61
CA ALA A 85 -6.25 52.63 14.76
C ALA A 85 -6.08 53.94 15.55
N PRO A 86 -5.09 54.80 15.22
CA PRO A 86 -5.08 56.17 15.71
C PRO A 86 -6.05 57.03 14.88
N GLY A 87 -6.89 57.78 15.57
CA GLY A 87 -7.81 58.73 14.97
C GLY A 87 -7.09 59.91 14.31
N SER A 88 -7.77 60.49 13.32
CA SER A 88 -7.55 61.84 12.81
C SER A 88 -8.89 62.37 12.30
#